data_AF-A0A963E881-F1
#
_entry.id   AF-A0A963E881-F1
#
_cell.length_a   1.000
_cell.length_b   1.000
_cell.length_c   1.000
_cell.angle_alpha   90.00
_cell.angle_beta   90.00
_cell.angle_gamma   90.00
#
_symmetry.space_group_name_H-M   'P 1'
#
loop_
_entity.id
_entity.type
_entity.pdbx_description
1 polymer ?
#
loop_
_entity_poly.entity_id
_entity_poly.type
_entity_poly.pdbx_seq_one_letter_code
_entity_poly.pdbx_strand_id
1 'polypeptide(L)'
;MLKRLFARFFLRVTGITLRGEPVDGSAVLIAAPHTSNWDFFVMLSFAWMRGIDPKWIGKKELFKGPMGPIMRALGGVSVDRSNASGVADQLA
;
A
#
# COMPACT_ATOMS: atom_id res chain seq x y z
N MET A 1 -6.25 -15.54 -1.96
CA MET A 1 -7.25 -15.74 -0.88
C MET A 1 -6.79 -15.19 0.47
N LEU A 2 -5.56 -15.47 0.93
CA LEU A 2 -5.06 -15.02 2.24
C LEU A 2 -5.09 -13.48 2.45
N LYS A 3 -4.66 -12.69 1.45
CA LYS A 3 -4.72 -11.22 1.47
C LYS A 3 -6.13 -10.68 1.76
N ARG A 4 -7.14 -11.25 1.11
CA ARG A 4 -8.57 -10.88 1.32
C ARG A 4 -9.07 -11.26 2.71
N LEU A 5 -8.60 -12.39 3.24
CA LEU A 5 -8.96 -12.81 4.60
C LEU A 5 -8.37 -11.85 5.64
N PHE A 6 -7.08 -11.50 5.51
CA PHE A 6 -6.44 -10.50 6.34
C PHE A 6 -7.16 -9.15 6.25
N ALA A 7 -7.41 -8.66 5.04
CA ALA A 7 -8.09 -7.39 4.83
C ALA A 7 -9.47 -7.36 5.49
N ARG A 8 -10.26 -8.43 5.32
CA ARG A 8 -11.59 -8.55 5.93
C ARG A 8 -11.52 -8.55 7.45
N PHE A 9 -10.57 -9.28 8.03
CA PHE A 9 -10.35 -9.31 9.48
C PHE A 9 -9.94 -7.92 10.01
N PHE A 10 -8.96 -7.28 9.36
CA PHE A 10 -8.47 -5.96 9.74
C PHE A 10 -9.58 -4.90 9.69
N LEU A 11 -10.37 -4.84 8.61
CA LEU A 11 -11.49 -3.91 8.48
C LEU A 11 -12.58 -4.18 9.55
N ARG A 12 -12.83 -5.45 9.89
CA ARG A 12 -13.79 -5.81 10.94
C ARG A 12 -13.33 -5.34 12.32
N VAL A 13 -12.04 -5.51 12.66
CA VAL A 13 -11.50 -5.11 13.97
C VAL A 13 -11.41 -3.58 14.10
N THR A 14 -11.06 -2.89 13.02
CA THR A 14 -10.93 -1.42 13.02
C THR A 14 -12.26 -0.68 12.86
N GLY A 15 -13.34 -1.37 12.47
CA GLY A 15 -14.64 -0.77 12.18
C GLY A 15 -14.66 0.08 10.90
N ILE A 16 -13.59 0.03 10.10
CA ILE A 16 -13.47 0.79 8.86
C ILE A 16 -14.38 0.16 7.80
N THR A 17 -15.28 0.96 7.24
CA THR A 17 -16.17 0.55 6.16
C THR A 17 -15.70 1.14 4.83
N LEU A 18 -15.63 0.30 3.80
CA LEU A 18 -15.31 0.75 2.46
C LEU A 18 -16.59 1.21 1.77
N ARG A 19 -16.63 2.47 1.33
CA ARG A 19 -17.74 3.04 0.56
C ARG A 19 -17.25 3.50 -0.82
N GLY A 20 -18.18 3.53 -1.78
CA GLY A 20 -17.90 3.90 -3.17
C GLY A 20 -17.74 2.68 -4.07
N GLU A 21 -18.02 2.88 -5.35
CA GLU A 21 -17.87 1.85 -6.38
C GLU A 21 -16.45 1.86 -6.97
N PRO A 22 -15.97 0.72 -7.48
CA PRO A 22 -14.76 0.70 -8.29
C PRO A 22 -14.92 1.66 -9.48
N VAL A 23 -13.86 2.38 -9.80
CA VAL A 23 -13.79 3.16 -11.03
C VAL A 23 -13.23 2.24 -12.11
N ASP A 24 -13.91 2.18 -13.25
CA ASP A 24 -13.40 1.47 -14.42
C ASP A 24 -12.25 2.25 -15.07
N GLY A 25 -11.24 1.53 -15.55
CA GLY A 25 -10.07 2.12 -16.20
C GLY A 25 -9.04 2.71 -15.22
N SER A 26 -8.26 3.68 -15.69
CA SER A 26 -7.21 4.32 -14.90
C SER A 26 -7.80 5.41 -13.99
N ALA A 27 -7.53 5.32 -12.69
CA ALA A 27 -7.99 6.28 -11.70
C ALA A 27 -6.86 6.68 -10.74
N VAL A 28 -6.98 7.87 -10.16
CA VAL A 28 -6.13 8.34 -9.07
C VAL A 28 -6.93 8.27 -7.78
N LEU A 29 -6.49 7.43 -6.85
CA LEU A 29 -7.07 7.35 -5.51
C LEU A 29 -6.25 8.21 -4.54
N ILE A 30 -6.91 9.13 -3.85
CA ILE A 30 -6.29 9.97 -2.83
C ILE A 30 -6.60 9.37 -1.45
N ALA A 31 -5.55 9.03 -0.69
CA ALA A 31 -5.66 8.57 0.68
C ALA A 31 -5.08 9.65 1.63
N ALA A 32 -5.95 10.52 2.16
CA ALA A 32 -5.56 11.62 3.04
C ALA A 32 -6.68 11.92 4.07
N PRO A 33 -6.35 12.50 5.24
CA PRO A 33 -4.99 12.79 5.74
C PRO A 33 -4.28 11.53 6.22
N HIS A 34 -2.94 11.52 6.18
CA HIS A 34 -2.16 10.49 6.86
C HIS A 34 -2.07 10.80 8.35
N THR A 35 -2.63 9.91 9.16
CA THR A 35 -2.65 10.03 10.62
C THR A 35 -1.57 9.18 11.28
N SER A 36 -1.23 8.02 10.68
CA SER A 36 -0.23 7.11 11.25
C SER A 36 0.25 6.06 10.24
N ASN A 37 1.26 5.27 10.61
CA ASN A 37 1.69 4.14 9.79
C ASN A 37 0.58 3.08 9.56
N TRP A 38 -0.50 3.09 10.35
CA TRP A 38 -1.64 2.19 10.14
C TRP A 38 -2.40 2.46 8.84
N ASP A 39 -2.29 3.67 8.30
CA ASP A 39 -2.87 4.04 7.00
C ASP A 39 -2.38 3.12 5.87
N PHE A 40 -1.16 2.57 6.02
CA PHE A 40 -0.62 1.57 5.10
C PHE A 40 -1.48 0.29 5.04
N PHE A 41 -1.90 -0.23 6.20
CA PHE A 41 -2.75 -1.42 6.25
C PHE A 41 -4.17 -1.14 5.77
N VAL A 42 -4.67 0.09 5.96
CA VAL A 42 -5.93 0.55 5.39
C VAL A 42 -5.86 0.52 3.86
N MET A 43 -4.81 1.11 3.28
CA MET A 43 -4.57 1.10 1.83
C MET A 43 -4.48 -0.32 1.27
N LEU A 44 -3.68 -1.20 1.89
CA LEU A 44 -3.56 -2.60 1.48
C LEU A 44 -4.90 -3.34 1.55
N SER A 45 -5.65 -3.13 2.64
CA SER A 45 -6.94 -3.79 2.83
C SER A 45 -7.96 -3.35 1.78
N PHE A 46 -8.00 -2.06 1.45
CA PHE A 46 -8.83 -1.53 0.38
C PHE A 46 -8.50 -2.18 -0.97
N ALA A 47 -7.21 -2.15 -1.36
CA ALA A 47 -6.76 -2.72 -2.63
C ALA A 47 -7.09 -4.21 -2.72
N TRP A 48 -6.74 -5.00 -1.70
CA TRP A 48 -6.97 -6.44 -1.70
C TRP A 48 -8.45 -6.83 -1.68
N MET A 49 -9.31 -6.06 -0.99
CA MET A 49 -10.76 -6.28 -1.03
C MET A 49 -11.34 -6.08 -2.43
N ARG A 50 -10.74 -5.21 -3.24
CA ARG A 50 -11.08 -4.96 -4.64
C ARG A 50 -10.30 -5.81 -5.65
N GLY A 51 -9.48 -6.75 -5.18
CA GLY A 51 -8.69 -7.62 -6.04
C GLY A 51 -7.50 -6.94 -6.73
N ILE A 52 -7.10 -5.77 -6.23
CA ILE A 52 -5.97 -4.98 -6.74
C ILE A 52 -4.71 -5.42 -5.98
N ASP A 53 -3.61 -5.66 -6.70
CA ASP A 53 -2.27 -5.84 -6.13
C ASP A 53 -1.51 -4.50 -6.20
N PRO A 54 -1.49 -3.71 -5.11
CA PRO A 54 -0.94 -2.36 -5.16
C PRO A 54 0.59 -2.39 -5.25
N LYS A 55 1.15 -1.44 -6.01
CA LYS A 55 2.55 -1.03 -5.90
C LYS A 55 2.62 0.28 -5.14
N TRP A 56 3.55 0.39 -4.21
CA TRP A 56 3.69 1.57 -3.38
C TRP A 56 5.16 1.88 -3.11
N ILE A 57 5.45 3.14 -2.86
CA ILE A 57 6.82 3.64 -2.70
C ILE A 57 7.12 3.82 -1.22
N GLY A 58 8.21 3.23 -0.74
CA GLY A 58 8.65 3.32 0.65
C GLY A 58 10.10 3.76 0.76
N LYS A 59 10.43 4.47 1.85
CA LYS A 59 11.82 4.83 2.13
C LYS A 59 12.70 3.57 2.25
N LYS A 60 13.93 3.63 1.73
CA LYS A 60 14.88 2.50 1.71
C LYS A 60 15.07 1.81 3.07
N GLU A 61 14.92 2.53 4.18
CA GLU A 61 15.05 1.99 5.54
C GLU A 61 14.00 0.92 5.86
N LEU A 62 12.81 0.99 5.27
CA LEU A 62 11.75 -0.02 5.46
C LEU A 62 12.13 -1.37 4.82
N PHE A 63 13.10 -1.38 3.91
CA PHE A 63 13.49 -2.55 3.14
C PHE A 63 14.76 -3.23 3.66
N LYS A 64 15.22 -2.87 4.86
CA LYS A 64 16.41 -3.45 5.49
C LYS A 64 16.06 -4.64 6.37
N GLY A 65 16.99 -5.60 6.47
CA GLY A 65 16.86 -6.77 7.35
C GLY A 65 15.64 -7.66 7.02
N PRO A 66 14.99 -8.27 8.02
CA PRO A 66 13.88 -9.20 7.80
C PRO A 66 12.64 -8.53 7.20
N MET A 67 12.50 -7.20 7.36
CA MET A 67 11.38 -6.44 6.77
C MET A 67 11.53 -6.26 5.26
N GLY A 68 12.73 -6.40 4.70
CA GLY A 68 12.99 -6.25 3.26
C GLY A 68 12.13 -7.16 2.38
N PRO A 69 12.23 -8.49 2.53
CA PRO A 69 11.39 -9.43 1.79
C PRO A 69 9.89 -9.21 2.04
N ILE A 70 9.49 -8.86 3.26
CA ILE A 70 8.09 -8.61 3.62
C ILE A 70 7.54 -7.41 2.84
N MET A 71 8.24 -6.28 2.87
CA MET A 71 7.80 -5.06 2.20
C MET A 71 7.72 -5.26 0.67
N ARG A 72 8.67 -6.00 0.09
CA ARG A 72 8.63 -6.36 -1.34
C ARG A 72 7.46 -7.28 -1.68
N ALA A 73 7.17 -8.28 -0.84
CA ALA A 73 6.02 -9.17 -1.02
C ALA A 73 4.67 -8.44 -0.92
N LEU A 74 4.64 -7.33 -0.16
CA LEU A 74 3.49 -6.42 -0.07
C LEU A 74 3.41 -5.40 -1.21
N GLY A 75 4.29 -5.47 -2.22
CA GLY A 75 4.29 -4.58 -3.38
C GLY A 75 5.15 -3.32 -3.24
N GLY A 76 5.98 -3.23 -2.20
CA GLY A 76 6.81 -2.08 -1.92
C GLY A 76 7.99 -1.92 -2.88
N VAL A 77 8.20 -0.69 -3.34
CA VAL A 77 9.35 -0.23 -4.11
C VAL A 77 10.19 0.66 -3.21
N SER A 78 11.43 0.24 -2.98
CA SER A 78 12.39 0.97 -2.15
C SER A 78 12.90 2.18 -2.91
N VAL A 79 12.74 3.38 -2.35
CA VAL A 79 13.32 4.62 -2.89
C VAL A 79 14.25 5.29 -1.91
N ASP A 80 15.27 5.94 -2.46
CA ASP A 80 16.16 6.79 -1.68
C ASP A 80 15.67 8.24 -1.68
N ARG A 81 15.04 8.65 -0.57
CA ARG A 81 14.48 10.01 -0.45
C ARG A 81 15.54 11.10 -0.35
N SER A 82 16.81 10.76 -0.07
CA SER A 82 17.89 11.76 -0.09
C SER A 82 18.31 12.16 -1.51
N ASN A 83 17.89 11.42 -2.53
CA ASN A 83 18.17 11.72 -3.92
C ASN A 83 16.87 11.68 -4.75
N ALA A 84 16.11 12.78 -4.68
CA ALA A 84 14.78 12.88 -5.28
C ALA A 84 14.78 12.76 -6.82
N SER A 85 15.88 13.12 -7.50
CA SER A 85 15.94 13.09 -8.97
C SER A 85 15.90 11.68 -9.56
N GLY A 86 16.34 10.66 -8.81
CA GLY A 86 16.38 9.28 -9.30
C GLY A 86 15.08 8.49 -9.11
N VAL A 87 14.04 9.07 -8.52
CA VAL A 87 12.79 8.32 -8.23
C VAL A 87 12.02 8.00 -9.51
N ALA A 88 11.95 8.93 -10.47
CA ALA A 88 11.29 8.67 -11.75
C ALA A 88 12.03 7.56 -12.53
N ASP A 89 13.35 7.62 -12.58
CA ASP A 89 14.19 6.60 -13.24
C ASP A 89 14.09 5.22 -12.57
N GLN A 90 13.82 5.16 -11.26
CA GLN A 90 13.59 3.92 -10.52
C GLN A 90 12.20 3.30 -10.77
N LEU A 91 11.27 4.05 -11.37
CA LEU A 91 9.90 3.65 -11.62
C LEU A 91 9.57 3.42 -13.11
N ALA A 92 10.45 3.87 -14.02
CA ALA A 92 10.38 3.63 -15.47
C ALA A 92 10.71 2.17 -15.82
#